data_AF-A0A846C1R8-F1
#
_entry.id   AF-A0A846C1R8-F1
#
_cell.length_a   1.000
_cell.length_b   1.000
_cell.length_c   1.000
_cell.angle_alpha   90.00
_cell.angle_beta   90.00
_cell.angle_gamma   90.00
#
_symmetry.space_group_name_H-M   'P 1'
#
loop_
_entity.id
_entity.type
_entity.pdbx_description
1 polymer ?
#
loop_
_entity_poly.entity_id
_entity_poly.type
_entity_poly.pdbx_seq_one_letter_code
_entity_poly.pdbx_strand_id
1 'polypeptide(L)' 'MQSLYCYIHKKSVPPNVAPPIKTVIIWIAKLGGFLDRKKDGEPGIKCLWKGLRRLFDIAQSWKLAKSSSEDDFKI' A
#
# COMPACT_ATOMS: atom_id res chain seq x y z
N MET A 1 -4.37 -4.20 5.05
CA MET A 1 -3.98 -3.37 3.89
C MET A 1 -3.68 -4.25 2.68
N GLN A 2 -4.73 -4.67 1.95
CA GLN A 2 -4.59 -5.53 0.77
C GLN A 2 -4.09 -4.73 -0.45
N SER A 3 -4.64 -3.52 -0.64
CA SER A 3 -4.28 -2.61 -1.73
C SER A 3 -2.79 -2.22 -1.74
N LEU A 4 -2.20 -1.93 -0.58
CA LEU A 4 -0.76 -1.62 -0.46
C LEU A 4 0.12 -2.77 -0.93
N TYR A 5 -0.18 -3.99 -0.47
CA TYR A 5 0.58 -5.17 -0.87
C TYR A 5 0.49 -5.39 -2.38
N CYS A 6 -0.73 -5.38 -2.90
CA CYS A 6 -0.99 -5.57 -4.33
C CYS A 6 -0.26 -4.55 -5.18
N TYR A 7 -0.24 -3.28 -4.75
CA TYR A 7 0.48 -2.20 -5.42
C TYR A 7 2.00 -2.41 -5.43
N ILE A 8 2.61 -2.75 -4.28
CA ILE A 8 4.06 -2.93 -4.16
C ILE A 8 4.55 -4.17 -4.90
N HIS A 9 3.83 -5.28 -4.77
CA HIS A 9 4.20 -6.56 -5.37
C HIS A 9 3.65 -6.73 -6.79
N LYS A 10 2.89 -5.76 -7.31
CA LYS A 10 2.21 -5.81 -8.62
C LYS A 10 1.40 -7.10 -8.81
N LYS A 11 0.70 -7.53 -7.75
CA LYS A 11 -0.16 -8.72 -7.74
C LYS A 11 -1.60 -8.30 -7.52
N SER A 12 -2.54 -9.01 -8.17
CA SER A 12 -3.98 -8.77 -7.96
C SER A 12 -4.49 -9.46 -6.68
N VAL A 13 -3.80 -10.52 -6.24
CA VAL A 13 -4.19 -11.32 -5.07
C VAL A 13 -3.41 -10.86 -3.83
N PRO A 14 -4.10 -10.39 -2.78
CA PRO A 14 -3.46 -10.05 -1.52
C PRO A 14 -3.05 -11.32 -0.73
N PRO A 15 -2.07 -11.20 0.18
CA PRO A 15 -1.62 -12.34 0.97
C PRO A 15 -2.70 -12.70 2.00
N ASN A 16 -2.82 -13.98 2.28
CA ASN A 16 -3.73 -14.47 3.33
C ASN A 16 -3.21 -14.13 4.74
N VAL A 17 -1.88 -14.07 4.90
CA VAL A 17 -1.22 -13.71 6.16
C VAL A 17 -0.83 -12.23 6.13
N ALA A 18 -1.19 -11.50 7.19
CA ALA A 18 -0.82 -10.09 7.32
C ALA A 18 0.70 -9.93 7.52
N PRO A 19 1.35 -8.99 6.81
CA PRO A 19 2.77 -8.71 7.01
C PRO A 19 3.02 -8.02 8.37
N PRO A 20 4.24 -8.10 8.92
CA PRO A 20 4.62 -7.40 10.14
C PRO A 20 4.47 -5.88 10.01
N ILE A 21 4.09 -5.21 11.11
CA ILE A 21 3.86 -3.76 11.11
C ILE A 21 5.08 -2.95 10.64
N LYS A 22 6.29 -3.37 11.04
CA LYS A 22 7.54 -2.74 10.62
C LYS A 22 7.70 -2.76 9.10
N THR A 23 7.38 -3.88 8.47
CA THR A 23 7.41 -4.02 7.01
C THR A 23 6.39 -3.09 6.34
N VAL A 24 5.19 -2.99 6.89
CA VAL A 24 4.15 -2.07 6.40
C VAL A 24 4.61 -0.61 6.51
N ILE A 25 5.23 -0.22 7.62
CA ILE A 25 5.77 1.14 7.82
C ILE A 25 6.84 1.45 6.77
N ILE A 26 7.76 0.52 6.50
CA ILE A 26 8.78 0.69 5.46
C ILE A 26 8.14 0.84 4.09
N TRP A 27 7.16 0.00 3.74
CA TRP A 27 6.41 0.10 2.48
C TRP A 27 5.73 1.46 2.30
N ILE A 28 5.08 1.96 3.35
CA ILE A 28 4.47 3.29 3.35
C ILE A 28 5.54 4.36 3.14
N ALA A 29 6.66 4.29 3.87
CA ALA A 29 7.75 5.23 3.70
C ALA A 29 8.33 5.22 2.28
N LYS A 30 8.44 4.04 1.65
CA LYS A 30 8.90 3.88 0.26
C LYS A 30 7.98 4.56 -0.75
N LEU A 31 6.66 4.52 -0.54
CA LEU A 31 5.71 5.33 -1.33
C LEU A 31 5.98 6.83 -1.19
N GLY A 32 6.46 7.27 -0.04
CA GLY A 32 6.85 8.66 0.23
C GLY A 32 8.27 9.04 -0.24
N GLY A 33 9.01 8.12 -0.87
CA GLY A 33 10.36 8.34 -1.38
C GLY A 33 11.49 7.87 -0.46
N PHE A 34 11.21 7.06 0.57
CA PHE A 34 12.25 6.40 1.35
C PHE A 34 12.91 5.30 0.52
N LEU A 35 14.25 5.26 0.49
CA LEU A 35 15.00 4.31 -0.33
C LEU A 35 15.25 2.97 0.36
N ASP A 36 15.23 2.95 1.70
CA ASP A 36 15.50 1.74 2.50
C ASP A 36 16.92 1.18 2.29
N ARG A 37 17.95 2.05 2.27
CA ARG A 37 19.34 1.61 2.21
C ARG A 37 19.83 1.19 3.60
N LYS A 38 20.78 0.25 3.65
CA LYS A 38 21.33 -0.32 4.90
C LYS A 38 21.83 0.71 5.93
N LYS A 39 22.17 1.95 5.52
CA LYS A 39 22.70 3.02 6.38
C LYS A 39 21.74 4.22 6.54
N ASP A 40 20.54 4.18 5.96
CA ASP A 40 19.62 5.33 6.00
C ASP A 40 18.92 5.48 7.36
N GLY A 41 18.96 4.46 8.21
CA GLY A 41 18.26 4.45 9.50
C GLY A 41 16.74 4.26 9.32
N GLU A 42 15.96 4.81 10.24
CA GLU A 42 14.50 4.72 10.17
C GLU A 42 13.88 5.83 9.30
N PRO A 43 12.73 5.56 8.64
CA PRO A 43 12.08 6.53 7.80
C PRO A 43 11.60 7.75 8.59
N GLY A 44 11.98 8.95 8.14
CA GLY A 44 11.55 10.20 8.76
C GLY A 44 10.07 10.52 8.55
N ILE A 45 9.52 11.38 9.42
CA ILE A 45 8.09 11.75 9.46
C ILE A 45 7.57 12.33 8.13
N LYS A 46 8.40 13.10 7.40
CA LYS A 46 8.04 13.67 6.10
C LYS A 46 7.79 12.59 5.03
N CYS A 47 8.61 11.54 5.02
CA CYS A 47 8.43 10.42 4.09
C CYS A 47 7.18 9.61 4.45
N LEU A 48 6.95 9.37 5.74
CA LEU A 48 5.73 8.69 6.20
C LEU A 48 4.46 9.45 5.81
N TRP A 49 4.40 10.76 6.04
CA TRP A 49 3.23 11.57 5.66
C TRP A 49 2.92 11.51 4.16
N LYS A 50 3.93 11.69 3.31
CA LYS A 50 3.77 11.57 1.85
C LYS A 50 3.28 10.17 1.46
N GLY A 51 3.88 9.15 2.06
CA GLY A 51 3.52 7.75 1.84
C GLY A 51 2.08 7.43 2.24
N LEU A 52 1.63 7.91 3.40
CA LEU A 52 0.26 7.73 3.89
C LEU A 52 -0.77 8.39 2.99
N ARG A 53 -0.51 9.62 2.52
CA ARG A 53 -1.39 10.28 1.56
C ARG A 53 -1.51 9.47 0.28
N ARG A 54 -0.40 8.99 -0.27
CA ARG A 54 -0.41 8.16 -1.48
C ARG A 54 -1.12 6.81 -1.27
N LEU A 55 -0.93 6.20 -0.11
CA LEU A 55 -1.63 4.99 0.27
C LEU A 55 -3.15 5.21 0.34
N PHE A 56 -3.59 6.34 0.89
CA PHE A 56 -5.02 6.65 0.97
C PHE A 56 -5.63 6.69 -0.43
N ASP A 57 -4.99 7.39 -1.37
CA ASP A 57 -5.44 7.44 -2.77
C ASP A 57 -5.53 6.04 -3.39
N ILE A 58 -4.47 5.21 -3.22
CA ILE A 58 -4.44 3.83 -3.72
C ILE A 58 -5.56 2.98 -3.11
N ALA A 59 -5.84 3.14 -1.82
CA ALA A 59 -6.90 2.40 -1.14
C ALA A 59 -8.29 2.80 -1.65
N GLN A 60 -8.53 4.09 -1.90
CA GLN A 60 -9.78 4.57 -2.49
C GLN A 60 -9.95 4.03 -3.92
N SER A 61 -8.93 4.15 -4.78
CA SER A 61 -8.96 3.61 -6.14
C SER A 61 -9.18 2.10 -6.16
N TRP A 62 -8.55 1.36 -5.25
CA TRP A 62 -8.75 -0.09 -5.12
C TRP A 62 -10.18 -0.44 -4.73
N LYS A 63 -10.77 0.32 -3.78
CA LYS A 63 -12.16 0.12 -3.37
C LYS A 63 -13.12 0.37 -4.53
N LEU A 64 -12.92 1.45 -5.29
CA LEU A 64 -13.71 1.78 -6.47
C LEU A 64 -13.58 0.72 -7.58
N ALA A 65 -12.36 0.27 -7.86
CA ALA A 65 -12.11 -0.77 -8.85
C ALA A 65 -12.78 -2.10 -8.49
N LYS A 66 -12.80 -2.44 -7.19
CA LYS A 66 -13.49 -3.65 -6.71
C LYS A 66 -15.01 -3.53 -6.70
N SER A 67 -15.57 -2.37 -6.37
CA SER A 67 -17.02 -2.18 -6.42
C SER A 67 -17.57 -2.31 -7.84
N SER A 68 -16.82 -1.88 -8.86
CA SER A 68 -17.25 -2.05 -10.26
C SER A 68 -17.27 -3.51 -10.73
N SER A 69 -16.63 -4.44 -10.03
CA SER A 69 -16.67 -5.87 -10.38
C SER A 69 -17.84 -6.63 -9.76
N GLU A 70 -18.52 -6.05 -8.75
CA GLU A 70 -19.67 -6.67 -8.07
C GLU A 70 -21.01 -6.33 -8.73
N ASP A 71 -21.07 -5.26 -9.52
CA ASP A 71 -22.27 -4.84 -10.25
C ASP A 71 -22.51 -5.62 -11.56
N ASP A 72 -21.48 -6.26 -12.13
CA ASP A 72 -21.58 -7.08 -13.37
C ASP A 72 -22.19 -8.48 -13.14
N PHE A 73 -22.37 -8.92 -11.89
CA PHE A 73 -22.90 -10.26 -11.55
C PHE A 73 -24.36 -10.24 -11.05
N LYS A 74 -25.06 -9.10 -11.17
CA LYS A 74 -26.43 -8.90 -10.68
C LYS A 74 -27.49 -8.79 -11.80
N ILE A 75 -27.28 -9.50 -12.91
CA ILE A 75 -28.31 -9.72 -13.96
C ILE A 75 -29.26 -10.83 -13.53
#